data_AF-A0AAP0GE38-F1
#
_entry.id   AF-A0AAP0GE38-F1
#
_cell.length_a   1.000
_cell.length_b   1.000
_cell.length_c   1.000
_cell.angle_alpha   90.00
_cell.angle_beta   90.00
_cell.angle_gamma   90.00
#
_symmetry.space_group_name_H-M   'P 1'
#
loop_
_entity.id
_entity.type
_entity.pdbx_description
1 polymer ?
#
loop_
_entity_poly.entity_id
_entity_poly.type
_entity_poly.pdbx_seq_one_letter_code
_entity_poly.pdbx_strand_id
1 'polypeptide(L)'
;MLAARITIEDGLCLLLDVVDIDRLLQFSQPQDGGSQLRKKRQVLLEGLAASLQLVDRLGPGKPGHSFGLAPKEDLVFLRLVSLPKGRKLLARYLQLLYPGSELTRIVCMAVSRHLRFLFGGLPSDPSATETTINLAHTVSSCV
;
A
#
# COMPACT_ATOMS: atom_id res chain seq x y z
N MET A 1 7.58 16.48 -8.76
CA MET A 1 6.98 16.09 -7.46
C MET A 1 5.47 16.20 -7.44
N LEU A 2 4.85 16.96 -8.35
CA LEU A 2 3.39 17.13 -8.39
C LEU A 2 2.64 15.80 -8.62
N ALA A 3 3.03 15.00 -9.61
CA ALA A 3 2.39 13.71 -9.88
C ALA A 3 2.34 12.79 -8.65
N ALA A 4 3.46 12.67 -7.92
CA ALA A 4 3.50 11.89 -6.68
C ALA A 4 2.53 12.42 -5.62
N ARG A 5 2.40 13.75 -5.48
CA ARG A 5 1.47 14.36 -4.54
C ARG A 5 0.01 14.11 -4.94
N ILE A 6 -0.31 14.22 -6.24
CA ILE A 6 -1.64 13.91 -6.78
C ILE A 6 -1.98 12.45 -6.49
N THR A 7 -1.12 11.51 -6.88
CA THR A 7 -1.33 10.07 -6.61
C THR A 7 -1.51 9.77 -5.11
N ILE A 8 -0.80 10.50 -4.23
CA ILE A 8 -0.99 10.34 -2.78
C ILE A 8 -2.37 10.79 -2.34
N GLU A 9 -2.84 11.96 -2.75
CA GLU A 9 -4.17 12.45 -2.36
C GLU A 9 -5.27 11.58 -2.96
N ASP A 10 -5.17 11.21 -4.25
CA ASP A 10 -6.12 10.30 -4.92
C ASP A 10 -6.18 8.94 -4.20
N GLY A 11 -5.02 8.40 -3.82
CA GLY A 11 -4.94 7.15 -3.05
C GLY A 11 -5.54 7.27 -1.66
N LEU A 12 -5.34 8.39 -0.96
CA LEU A 12 -5.94 8.63 0.35
C LEU A 12 -7.46 8.76 0.24
N CYS A 13 -7.97 9.47 -0.77
CA CYS A 13 -9.40 9.56 -1.05
C CYS A 13 -10.00 8.18 -1.33
N LEU A 14 -9.34 7.37 -2.16
CA LEU A 14 -9.77 5.99 -2.44
C LEU A 14 -9.84 5.13 -1.16
N LEU A 15 -8.89 5.28 -0.24
CA LEU A 15 -8.94 4.53 1.03
C LEU A 15 -10.11 4.95 1.93
N LEU A 16 -10.63 6.17 1.81
CA LEU A 16 -11.85 6.58 2.51
C LEU A 16 -13.06 5.78 1.99
N ASP A 17 -13.17 5.60 0.68
CA ASP A 17 -14.23 4.78 0.09
C ASP A 17 -14.17 3.33 0.58
N VAL A 18 -12.96 2.77 0.74
CA VAL A 18 -12.76 1.43 1.31
C VAL A 18 -13.26 1.37 2.76
N VAL A 19 -12.92 2.36 3.58
CA VAL A 19 -13.38 2.45 4.97
C VAL A 19 -14.91 2.59 5.05
N ASP A 20 -15.51 3.36 4.15
CA ASP A 20 -16.96 3.51 4.08
C ASP A 20 -17.64 2.20 3.66
N ILE A 21 -17.06 1.46 2.72
CA ILE A 21 -17.52 0.11 2.37
C ILE A 21 -17.45 -0.82 3.58
N ASP A 22 -16.35 -0.81 4.34
CA ASP A 22 -16.20 -1.63 5.54
C ASP A 22 -17.25 -1.28 6.60
N ARG A 23 -17.51 0.01 6.80
CA ARG A 23 -18.57 0.51 7.68
C ARG A 23 -19.95 0.04 7.20
N LEU A 24 -20.24 0.16 5.91
CA LEU A 24 -21.52 -0.29 5.34
C LEU A 24 -21.71 -1.79 5.51
N LEU A 25 -20.68 -2.60 5.28
CA LEU A 25 -20.71 -4.05 5.48
C LEU A 25 -20.92 -4.44 6.94
N GLN A 26 -20.41 -3.65 7.89
CA GLN A 26 -20.56 -3.90 9.32
C GLN A 26 -21.96 -3.57 9.84
N PHE A 27 -22.53 -2.46 9.39
CA PHE A 27 -23.76 -1.91 9.97
C PHE A 27 -25.02 -2.10 9.12
N SER A 28 -24.88 -2.48 7.84
CA SER A 28 -26.01 -2.68 6.94
C SER A 28 -26.22 -4.15 6.64
N GLN A 29 -27.46 -4.54 6.38
CA GLN A 29 -27.81 -5.87 5.87
C GLN A 29 -28.23 -5.78 4.39
N PRO A 30 -27.26 -5.65 3.48
CA PRO A 30 -27.55 -5.55 2.04
C PRO A 30 -28.19 -6.84 1.51
N GLN A 31 -29.08 -6.69 0.53
CA GLN A 31 -29.88 -7.79 -0.03
C GLN A 31 -29.04 -8.90 -0.68
N ASP A 32 -27.83 -8.58 -1.14
CA ASP A 32 -26.87 -9.50 -1.76
C ASP A 32 -25.84 -10.08 -0.77
N GLY A 33 -26.08 -9.93 0.54
CA GLY A 33 -25.15 -10.33 1.59
C GLY A 33 -23.83 -9.54 1.59
N GLY A 34 -23.75 -8.44 0.84
CA GLY A 34 -22.58 -7.57 0.75
C GLY A 34 -21.55 -8.04 -0.27
N SER A 35 -21.90 -9.00 -1.12
CA SER A 35 -20.98 -9.56 -2.13
C SER A 35 -20.47 -8.51 -3.12
N GLN A 36 -21.34 -7.61 -3.60
CA GLN A 36 -20.96 -6.50 -4.49
C GLN A 36 -20.04 -5.50 -3.79
N LEU A 37 -20.34 -5.16 -2.53
CA LEU A 37 -19.52 -4.25 -1.73
C LEU A 37 -18.12 -4.83 -1.49
N ARG A 38 -18.01 -6.11 -1.12
CA ARG A 38 -16.71 -6.80 -0.96
C ARG A 38 -15.93 -6.86 -2.26
N LYS A 39 -16.59 -7.13 -3.39
CA LYS A 39 -15.95 -7.09 -4.71
C LYS A 39 -15.45 -5.69 -5.06
N LYS A 40 -16.26 -4.65 -4.85
CA LYS A 40 -15.86 -3.26 -5.06
C LYS A 40 -14.65 -2.89 -4.20
N ARG A 41 -14.68 -3.26 -2.91
CA ARG A 41 -13.56 -3.07 -1.97
C ARG A 41 -12.26 -3.66 -2.52
N GLN A 42 -12.31 -4.91 -3.00
CA GLN A 42 -11.15 -5.59 -3.56
C GLN A 42 -10.61 -4.86 -4.80
N VAL A 43 -11.48 -4.47 -5.73
CA VAL A 43 -11.09 -3.73 -6.95
C VAL A 43 -10.43 -2.39 -6.61
N LEU A 44 -10.92 -1.67 -5.61
CA LEU A 44 -10.30 -0.42 -5.17
C LEU A 44 -8.87 -0.66 -4.64
N LEU A 45 -8.70 -1.66 -3.77
CA LEU A 45 -7.39 -1.98 -3.20
C LEU A 45 -6.39 -2.47 -4.26
N GLU A 46 -6.83 -3.24 -5.26
CA GLU A 46 -6.02 -3.66 -6.40
C GLU A 46 -5.67 -2.47 -7.32
N GLY A 47 -6.64 -1.59 -7.57
CA GLY A 47 -6.43 -0.36 -8.34
C GLY A 47 -5.41 0.58 -7.68
N LEU A 48 -5.38 0.62 -6.34
CA LEU A 48 -4.36 1.35 -5.61
C LEU A 48 -2.98 0.72 -5.81
N ALA A 49 -2.82 -0.60 -5.72
CA ALA A 49 -1.55 -1.26 -6.02
C ALA A 49 -1.06 -0.96 -7.46
N ALA A 50 -1.97 -0.94 -8.44
CA ALA A 50 -1.64 -0.56 -9.82
C ALA A 50 -1.17 0.90 -9.92
N SER A 51 -1.83 1.83 -9.23
CA SER A 51 -1.46 3.26 -9.18
C SER A 51 -0.09 3.47 -8.52
N LEU A 52 0.25 2.65 -7.53
CA LEU A 52 1.54 2.62 -6.85
C LEU A 52 2.62 1.83 -7.64
N GLN A 53 2.24 1.22 -8.76
CA GLN A 53 3.07 0.33 -9.59
C GLN A 53 3.70 -0.82 -8.80
N LEU A 54 2.94 -1.41 -7.87
CA LEU A 54 3.38 -2.56 -7.09
C LEU A 54 3.24 -3.82 -7.94
N VAL A 55 4.38 -4.37 -8.37
CA VAL A 55 4.43 -5.54 -9.25
C VAL A 55 4.58 -6.83 -8.44
N ASP A 56 3.78 -7.85 -8.76
CA ASP A 56 4.06 -9.21 -8.33
C ASP A 56 5.28 -9.76 -9.08
N ARG A 57 6.36 -9.98 -8.33
CA ARG A 57 7.61 -10.53 -8.84
C ARG A 57 7.79 -12.02 -8.53
N LEU A 58 6.86 -12.65 -7.82
CA LEU A 58 6.93 -14.08 -7.47
C LEU A 58 5.96 -14.94 -8.28
N GLY A 59 5.11 -14.35 -9.11
CA GLY A 59 4.13 -15.07 -9.93
C GLY A 59 4.79 -16.12 -10.84
N PRO A 60 4.19 -17.33 -10.94
CA PRO A 60 4.70 -18.41 -11.76
C PRO A 60 4.57 -18.03 -13.25
N GLY A 61 5.64 -17.54 -13.87
CA GLY A 61 5.64 -17.18 -15.29
C GLY A 61 6.59 -16.07 -15.73
N LYS A 62 7.41 -15.49 -14.84
CA LYS A 62 8.45 -14.52 -15.24
C LYS A 62 9.82 -15.20 -15.32
N PRO A 63 10.30 -15.58 -16.52
CA PRO A 63 11.59 -16.23 -16.66
C PRO A 63 12.71 -15.24 -16.33
N GLY A 64 13.57 -15.61 -15.39
CA GLY A 64 14.99 -15.26 -15.42
C GLY A 64 15.38 -13.77 -15.33
N HIS A 65 14.51 -12.86 -14.91
CA HIS A 65 15.00 -11.55 -14.44
C HIS A 65 15.59 -11.77 -13.05
N SER A 66 16.92 -11.94 -13.07
CA SER A 66 17.83 -11.91 -11.94
C SER A 66 17.23 -11.34 -10.65
N PHE A 67 17.54 -11.97 -9.52
CA PHE A 67 17.48 -11.41 -8.16
C PHE A 67 18.19 -10.03 -8.00
N GLY A 68 18.67 -9.42 -9.09
CA GLY A 68 19.02 -8.03 -9.20
C GLY A 68 17.78 -7.14 -9.25
N LEU A 69 17.43 -6.63 -8.07
CA LEU A 69 16.80 -5.32 -7.86
C LEU A 69 17.13 -4.37 -9.03
N ALA A 70 16.20 -4.13 -9.95
CA ALA A 70 16.26 -2.95 -10.79
C ALA A 70 15.52 -1.83 -10.03
N PRO A 71 16.23 -0.89 -9.36
CA PRO A 71 15.60 0.26 -8.69
C PRO A 71 14.65 1.04 -9.62
N LYS A 72 14.85 0.92 -10.94
CA LYS A 72 14.07 1.59 -11.97
C LYS A 72 12.59 1.20 -11.99
N GLU A 73 12.26 -0.03 -11.60
CA GLU A 73 10.88 -0.52 -11.64
C GLU A 73 10.05 -0.09 -10.42
N ASP A 74 10.70 0.16 -9.27
CA ASP A 74 10.01 0.60 -8.04
C ASP A 74 10.12 2.14 -7.84
N LEU A 75 10.53 2.90 -8.87
CA LEU A 75 10.77 4.34 -8.75
C LEU A 75 9.53 5.13 -8.33
N VAL A 76 8.35 4.73 -8.82
CA VAL A 76 7.09 5.40 -8.45
C VAL A 76 6.82 5.18 -6.96
N PHE A 77 6.88 3.94 -6.49
CA PHE A 77 6.76 3.60 -5.07
C PHE A 77 7.75 4.39 -4.22
N LEU A 78 9.05 4.38 -4.58
CA LEU A 78 10.10 5.10 -3.85
C LEU A 78 9.86 6.61 -3.79
N ARG A 79 9.35 7.20 -4.89
CA ARG A 79 9.03 8.63 -4.95
C ARG A 79 7.81 9.02 -4.12
N LEU A 80 6.88 8.10 -3.93
CA LEU A 80 5.72 8.31 -3.07
C LEU A 80 6.15 8.21 -1.61
N VAL A 81 6.85 7.15 -1.22
CA VAL A 81 7.29 6.92 0.18
C VAL A 81 8.43 7.83 0.64
N SER A 82 9.06 8.59 -0.27
CA SER A 82 9.97 9.68 0.11
C SER A 82 9.23 10.88 0.73
N LEU A 83 7.91 10.97 0.54
CA LEU A 83 7.07 12.01 1.13
C LEU A 83 6.42 11.50 2.43
N PRO A 84 6.35 12.32 3.50
CA PRO A 84 5.68 11.92 4.74
C PRO A 84 4.23 11.46 4.52
N LYS A 85 3.46 12.16 3.68
CA LYS A 85 2.09 11.74 3.34
C LYS A 85 2.04 10.41 2.58
N GLY A 86 3.04 10.10 1.75
CA GLY A 86 3.11 8.80 1.07
C GLY A 86 3.38 7.65 2.03
N ARG A 87 4.18 7.88 3.09
CA ARG A 87 4.34 6.93 4.19
C ARG A 87 3.03 6.74 4.98
N LYS A 88 2.27 7.81 5.23
CA LYS A 88 0.92 7.73 5.83
C LYS A 88 -0.05 6.93 4.96
N LEU A 89 -0.04 7.16 3.64
CA LEU A 89 -0.84 6.39 2.68
C LEU A 89 -0.49 4.90 2.76
N LEU A 90 0.79 4.55 2.70
CA LEU A 90 1.24 3.16 2.78
C LEU A 90 0.83 2.48 4.10
N ALA A 91 0.96 3.17 5.23
CA ALA A 91 0.54 2.64 6.53
C ALA A 91 -0.97 2.35 6.55
N ARG A 92 -1.80 3.30 6.09
CA ARG A 92 -3.26 3.09 6.01
C ARG A 92 -3.62 1.97 5.04
N TYR A 93 -2.94 1.89 3.90
CA TYR A 93 -3.18 0.85 2.92
C TYR A 93 -2.93 -0.54 3.52
N LEU A 94 -1.77 -0.74 4.16
CA LEU A 94 -1.43 -1.99 4.84
C LEU A 94 -2.46 -2.41 5.90
N GLN A 95 -2.98 -1.46 6.68
CA GLN A 95 -4.02 -1.72 7.70
C GLN A 95 -5.36 -2.19 7.11
N LEU A 96 -5.64 -1.86 5.84
CA LEU A 96 -6.89 -2.21 5.17
C LEU A 96 -6.80 -3.49 4.34
N LEU A 97 -5.60 -4.05 4.15
CA LEU A 97 -5.41 -5.29 3.41
C LEU A 97 -5.84 -6.51 4.23
N TYR A 98 -6.38 -7.52 3.54
CA TYR A 98 -6.73 -8.79 4.18
C TYR A 98 -5.46 -9.62 4.43
N PRO A 99 -5.15 -10.03 5.67
CA PRO A 99 -4.02 -10.91 5.95
C PRO A 99 -4.07 -12.18 5.10
N GLY A 100 -2.91 -12.62 4.60
CA GLY A 100 -2.81 -13.82 3.76
C GLY A 100 -3.33 -13.67 2.32
N SER A 101 -3.84 -12.50 1.92
CA SER A 101 -4.22 -12.26 0.51
C SER A 101 -2.99 -12.09 -0.40
N GLU A 102 -3.17 -12.42 -1.67
CA GLU A 102 -2.15 -12.23 -2.70
C GLU A 102 -1.72 -10.74 -2.80
N LEU A 103 -2.67 -9.83 -2.69
CA LEU A 103 -2.40 -8.39 -2.66
C LEU A 103 -1.51 -8.00 -1.47
N THR A 104 -1.78 -8.52 -0.27
CA THR A 104 -0.94 -8.32 0.92
C THR A 104 0.47 -8.80 0.67
N ARG A 105 0.64 -9.98 0.07
CA ARG A 105 1.95 -10.51 -0.30
C ARG A 105 2.71 -9.57 -1.24
N ILE A 106 2.05 -9.05 -2.28
CA ILE A 106 2.66 -8.12 -3.25
C ILE A 106 3.13 -6.84 -2.55
N VAL A 107 2.27 -6.24 -1.73
CA VAL A 107 2.56 -4.98 -1.03
C VAL A 107 3.66 -5.17 0.00
N CYS A 108 3.57 -6.21 0.84
CA CYS A 108 4.61 -6.54 1.82
C CYS A 108 5.96 -6.82 1.14
N MET A 109 5.99 -7.57 0.04
CA MET A 109 7.22 -7.80 -0.72
C MET A 109 7.83 -6.50 -1.27
N ALA A 110 7.00 -5.56 -1.74
CA ALA A 110 7.49 -4.25 -2.18
C ALA A 110 8.12 -3.46 -1.03
N VAL A 111 7.51 -3.48 0.16
CA VAL A 111 8.06 -2.87 1.37
C VAL A 111 9.38 -3.54 1.77
N SER A 112 9.43 -4.87 1.81
CA SER A 112 10.61 -5.64 2.20
C SER A 112 11.81 -5.38 1.30
N ARG A 113 11.60 -5.17 0.00
CA ARG A 113 12.67 -4.79 -0.95
C ARG A 113 13.32 -3.44 -0.61
N HIS A 114 12.61 -2.55 0.08
CA HIS A 114 13.02 -1.16 0.29
C HIS A 114 13.11 -0.76 1.77
N LEU A 115 13.28 -1.73 2.69
CA LEU A 115 13.38 -1.46 4.13
C LEU A 115 14.49 -0.47 4.49
N ARG A 116 15.67 -0.57 3.85
CA ARG A 116 16.76 0.39 4.08
C ARG A 116 16.39 1.81 3.66
N PHE A 117 15.63 1.97 2.58
CA PHE A 117 15.17 3.29 2.14
C PHE A 117 14.08 3.85 3.07
N LEU A 118 13.18 2.99 3.54
CA LEU A 118 12.08 3.37 4.42
C LEU A 118 12.56 3.70 5.84
N PHE A 119 13.46 2.88 6.40
CA PHE A 119 13.77 2.89 7.83
C PHE A 119 15.27 3.06 8.15
N GLY A 120 16.14 3.11 7.14
CA GLY A 120 17.59 3.22 7.34
C GLY A 120 18.08 4.59 7.83
N GLY A 121 17.20 5.60 7.89
CA GLY A 121 17.50 6.91 8.44
C GLY A 121 16.23 7.57 8.97
N LEU A 122 16.32 8.15 10.17
CA LEU A 122 15.24 8.92 10.77
C LEU A 122 15.30 10.38 10.28
N PRO A 123 14.18 10.96 9.83
CA PRO A 123 14.11 12.37 9.51
C PRO A 123 14.43 13.25 10.72
N SER A 124 15.12 14.37 10.53
CA SER A 124 15.32 15.36 11.60
C SER A 124 14.02 16.04 12.03
N ASP A 125 13.00 16.06 11.16
CA ASP A 125 11.67 16.57 11.46
C ASP A 125 10.89 15.59 12.36
N PRO A 126 10.40 16.02 13.54
CA PRO A 126 9.69 15.17 14.47
C PRO A 126 8.42 14.52 13.88
N SER A 127 7.66 15.25 13.05
CA SER A 127 6.43 14.74 12.45
C SER A 127 6.68 13.64 11.41
N ALA A 128 7.73 13.81 10.61
CA ALA A 128 8.18 12.79 9.67
C ALA A 128 8.78 11.56 10.38
N THR A 129 9.44 11.75 11.53
CA THR A 129 9.89 10.66 12.40
C THR A 129 8.72 9.85 12.94
N GLU A 130 7.72 10.50 13.54
CA GLU A 130 6.50 9.84 14.04
C GLU A 130 5.81 9.02 12.93
N THR A 131 5.69 9.61 11.74
CA THR A 131 5.13 8.92 10.57
C THR A 131 5.92 7.66 10.19
N THR A 132 7.24 7.73 10.27
CA THR A 132 8.13 6.59 9.95
C THR A 132 8.01 5.49 11.00
N ILE A 133 7.91 5.84 12.28
CA ILE A 133 7.68 4.91 13.38
C ILE A 133 6.32 4.22 13.24
N ASN A 134 5.26 4.97 12.93
CA ASN A 134 3.92 4.42 12.70
C ASN A 134 3.89 3.44 11.52
N LEU A 135 4.62 3.75 10.44
CA LEU A 135 4.77 2.84 9.31
C LEU A 135 5.54 1.58 9.73
N ALA A 136 6.61 1.70 10.51
CA ALA A 136 7.39 0.56 10.98
C ALA A 136 6.55 -0.39 11.84
N HIS A 137 5.76 0.14 12.78
CA HIS A 137 4.82 -0.66 13.57
C HIS A 137 3.79 -1.38 12.70
N THR A 138 3.22 -0.68 11.72
CA THR A 138 2.25 -1.27 10.79
C THR A 138 2.87 -2.41 10.00
N VAL A 139 4.06 -2.20 9.41
CA VAL A 139 4.78 -3.23 8.66
C VAL A 139 5.09 -4.44 9.54
N SER A 140 5.51 -4.22 10.78
CA SER A 140 5.78 -5.29 11.75
C SER A 140 4.54 -6.12 12.11
N SER A 141 3.33 -5.57 11.96
CA SER A 141 2.08 -6.32 12.20
C SER A 141 1.58 -7.07 10.96
N CYS A 142 2.13 -6.79 9.78
CA CYS A 142 1.72 -7.38 8.50
C CYS A 142 2.64 -8.54 8.04
N VAL A 143 3.80 -8.71 8.67
CA VAL A 143 4.79 -9.78 8.42
C VAL A 143 4.69 -10.80 9.54
#